data_AF-A0A1V5DDG0-F1
#
_entry.id   AF-A0A1V5DDG0-F1
#
_cell.length_a   1.000
_cell.length_b   1.000
_cell.length_c   1.000
_cell.angle_alpha   90.00
_cell.angle_beta   90.00
_cell.angle_gamma   90.00
#
_symmetry.space_group_name_H-M   'P 1'
#
loop_
_entity.id
_entity.type
_entity.pdbx_description
1 polymer ?
#
loop_
_entity_poly.entity_id
_entity_poly.type
_entity_poly.pdbx_seq_one_letter_code
_entity_poly.pdbx_strand_id
1 'polypeptide(L)'
;MIDHAITFLKLMKWKAHIWLPSYLAWKSKRMLKEQPNSDVIDVMVVVVDHFEPARKEGPAGVQKVRNWCHLYEKTASTHHDSDGIKPQHTWFYRYDYPNFECIQILSEFVFKQLGEIEFHLHHGQDTEESFLATLTEGVEWFNGAGAMVSSEERPQKHFAYIAGNWALDNGRRNPTMSGVNRELMLLRSAGCYADFTFPAFGTNAQPRKVNTIYYAKDTPAPKSYDVGTDVLVGGHQNGDLMIFQGPLYVDWNSRYIENAGIEWFSPFFTNRTDHWISANIHIQGRPEWKFIKLHTHGIQSAENLFEYLDAAFSELEHRFKASPFRLHYVTAREAYNIVKAAEAGLSGNPDDFRDFYIKPPVNRRILGNQPYRTAKFSEDHIILESKPSAQCAAFHFNGLPLKAVSGTGISGVEICFDKNELKHLEVTGDRVENLTSDPPFEIRRA
;
A
#
# COMPACT_ATOMS: atom_id res chain seq x y z
N MET A 1 -11.49 32.61 14.08
CA MET A 1 -12.40 32.79 12.94
C MET A 1 -11.55 32.92 11.68
N ILE A 2 -11.37 31.83 10.94
CA ILE A 2 -10.67 31.84 9.66
C ILE A 2 -11.72 32.11 8.59
N ASP A 3 -11.44 33.02 7.66
CA ASP A 3 -12.39 33.44 6.64
C ASP A 3 -12.76 32.27 5.69
N HIS A 4 -13.98 31.76 5.86
CA HIS A 4 -14.54 30.60 5.17
C HIS A 4 -15.14 30.96 3.79
N ALA A 5 -14.83 32.09 3.16
CA ALA A 5 -15.21 32.28 1.77
C ALA A 5 -14.41 31.34 0.85
N ILE A 6 -15.09 30.48 0.07
CA ILE A 6 -14.49 29.91 -1.16
C ILE A 6 -14.41 31.08 -2.14
N THR A 7 -13.25 31.70 -2.18
CA THR A 7 -12.99 32.78 -3.13
C THR A 7 -12.60 32.19 -4.47
N PHE A 8 -12.78 32.97 -5.54
CA PHE A 8 -12.25 32.62 -6.86
C PHE A 8 -10.75 32.26 -6.81
N LEU A 9 -9.98 32.98 -5.98
CA LEU A 9 -8.55 32.71 -5.74
C LEU A 9 -8.30 31.33 -5.12
N LYS A 10 -9.14 30.88 -4.15
CA LYS A 10 -9.04 29.53 -3.58
C LYS A 10 -9.35 28.46 -4.63
N LEU A 11 -10.41 28.64 -5.43
CA LEU A 11 -10.74 27.70 -6.53
C LEU A 11 -9.62 27.59 -7.57
N MET A 12 -8.97 28.71 -7.91
CA MET A 12 -7.81 28.71 -8.80
C MET A 12 -6.60 28.01 -8.18
N LYS A 13 -6.30 28.28 -6.90
CA LYS A 13 -5.23 27.60 -6.14
C LYS A 13 -5.47 26.09 -6.07
N TRP A 14 -6.72 25.67 -5.86
CA TRP A 14 -7.12 24.27 -5.80
C TRP A 14 -7.28 23.61 -7.17
N LYS A 15 -7.01 24.34 -8.26
CA LYS A 15 -7.16 23.86 -9.64
C LYS A 15 -8.55 23.27 -9.90
N ALA A 16 -9.58 23.86 -9.29
CA ALA A 16 -10.94 23.31 -9.31
C ALA A 16 -11.52 23.16 -10.72
N HIS A 17 -11.09 23.98 -11.68
CA HIS A 17 -11.50 23.86 -13.08
C HIS A 17 -11.17 22.48 -13.71
N ILE A 18 -10.21 21.73 -13.16
CA ILE A 18 -9.86 20.38 -13.63
C ILE A 18 -10.91 19.36 -13.16
N TRP A 19 -11.21 19.33 -11.86
CA TRP A 19 -11.96 18.25 -11.23
C TRP A 19 -13.43 18.60 -10.90
N LEU A 20 -13.74 19.87 -10.68
CA LEU A 20 -15.07 20.32 -10.24
C LEU A 20 -16.18 19.99 -11.24
N PRO A 21 -16.00 20.13 -12.58
CA PRO A 21 -17.05 19.73 -13.53
C PRO A 21 -17.41 18.25 -13.41
N SER A 22 -16.41 17.38 -13.32
CA SER A 22 -16.62 15.94 -13.12
C SER A 22 -17.20 15.63 -11.75
N TYR A 23 -16.78 16.34 -10.70
CA TYR A 23 -17.34 16.21 -9.36
C TYR A 23 -18.84 16.55 -9.34
N LEU A 24 -19.26 17.63 -10.01
CA LEU A 24 -20.68 18.00 -10.10
C LEU A 24 -21.48 16.96 -10.90
N ALA A 25 -20.92 16.43 -11.99
CA ALA A 25 -21.53 15.35 -12.77
C ALA A 25 -21.61 14.03 -11.98
N TRP A 26 -20.58 13.71 -11.20
CA TRP A 26 -20.58 12.57 -10.27
C TRP A 26 -21.66 12.75 -9.20
N LYS A 27 -21.74 13.94 -8.58
CA LYS A 27 -22.73 14.24 -7.53
C LYS A 27 -24.16 14.16 -8.06
N SER A 28 -24.43 14.60 -9.28
CA SER A 28 -25.75 14.47 -9.90
C SER A 28 -26.10 13.02 -10.24
N LYS A 29 -25.14 12.23 -10.76
CA LYS A 29 -25.32 10.79 -11.00
C LYS A 29 -25.52 10.00 -9.70
N ARG A 30 -24.86 10.37 -8.59
CA ARG A 30 -25.08 9.77 -7.26
C ARG A 30 -26.53 9.90 -6.79
N MET A 31 -27.24 10.96 -7.19
CA MET A 31 -28.66 11.14 -6.88
C MET A 31 -29.54 10.12 -7.65
N LEU A 32 -29.03 9.58 -8.76
CA LEU A 32 -29.63 8.50 -9.55
C LEU A 32 -29.09 7.14 -9.03
N LYS A 33 -29.59 6.79 -7.85
CA LYS A 33 -29.20 5.65 -6.99
C LYS A 33 -28.83 4.33 -7.70
N GLU A 34 -27.57 3.90 -7.61
CA GLU A 34 -27.28 2.47 -7.34
C GLU A 34 -27.45 2.29 -5.82
N GLN A 35 -28.50 1.60 -5.40
CA GLN A 35 -28.65 1.23 -3.98
C GLN A 35 -27.95 -0.12 -3.74
N PRO A 36 -27.29 -0.28 -2.59
CA PRO A 36 -26.93 -1.60 -2.08
C PRO A 36 -28.15 -2.52 -2.13
N ASN A 37 -28.01 -3.70 -2.75
CA ASN A 37 -28.99 -4.79 -2.65
C ASN A 37 -28.66 -5.72 -1.47
N SER A 38 -27.95 -5.19 -0.47
CA SER A 38 -27.44 -5.88 0.70
C SER A 38 -27.80 -5.07 1.94
N ASP A 39 -28.16 -5.76 3.02
CA ASP A 39 -28.41 -5.16 4.33
C ASP A 39 -27.11 -4.71 5.03
N VAL A 40 -25.96 -5.19 4.55
CA VAL A 40 -24.62 -4.86 5.05
C VAL A 40 -23.87 -4.02 4.01
N ILE A 41 -23.24 -2.94 4.47
CA ILE A 41 -22.32 -2.09 3.72
C ILE A 41 -20.92 -2.31 4.27
N ASP A 42 -20.06 -2.90 3.47
CA ASP A 42 -18.65 -3.09 3.80
C ASP A 42 -17.86 -1.81 3.52
N VAL A 43 -17.03 -1.40 4.48
CA VAL A 43 -16.22 -0.18 4.42
C VAL A 43 -14.75 -0.56 4.56
N MET A 44 -14.06 -0.62 3.42
CA MET A 44 -12.63 -0.85 3.34
C MET A 44 -11.89 0.46 3.53
N VAL A 45 -11.15 0.58 4.64
CA VAL A 45 -10.28 1.72 4.93
C VAL A 45 -8.84 1.34 4.59
N VAL A 46 -8.26 2.09 3.66
CA VAL A 46 -6.87 1.94 3.19
C VAL A 46 -6.10 3.18 3.60
N VAL A 47 -4.98 3.02 4.33
CA VAL A 47 -4.05 4.11 4.60
C VAL A 47 -2.80 3.91 3.74
N VAL A 48 -2.54 4.87 2.84
CA VAL A 48 -1.34 4.89 2.01
C VAL A 48 -0.40 6.02 2.44
N ASP A 49 0.84 5.67 2.77
CA ASP A 49 1.78 6.62 3.36
C ASP A 49 2.92 6.93 2.38
N HIS A 50 3.06 8.20 2.02
CA HIS A 50 4.26 8.74 1.37
C HIS A 50 5.41 8.70 2.38
N PHE A 51 5.95 7.51 2.60
CA PHE A 51 6.83 7.24 3.73
C PHE A 51 8.25 7.67 3.40
N GLU A 52 8.58 8.90 3.83
CA GLU A 52 9.82 9.58 3.49
C GLU A 52 10.69 9.88 4.71
N PRO A 53 11.45 8.91 5.24
CA PRO A 53 12.52 9.21 6.19
C PRO A 53 13.52 10.16 5.51
N ALA A 54 13.83 11.29 6.15
CA ALA A 54 14.51 12.39 5.48
C ALA A 54 15.93 12.02 5.02
N ARG A 55 16.29 12.45 3.79
CA ARG A 55 17.54 12.10 3.07
C ARG A 55 18.85 12.34 3.86
N LYS A 56 18.86 13.24 4.85
CA LYS A 56 20.07 13.71 5.55
C LYS A 56 20.30 13.07 6.93
N GLU A 57 19.42 12.16 7.37
CA GLU A 57 19.38 11.78 8.78
C GLU A 57 20.21 10.53 9.12
N GLY A 58 20.62 9.73 8.13
CA GLY A 58 21.49 8.56 8.36
C GLY A 58 20.96 7.67 9.51
N PRO A 59 21.78 7.34 10.52
CA PRO A 59 21.34 6.57 11.69
C PRO A 59 20.15 7.18 12.46
N ALA A 60 20.01 8.51 12.49
CA ALA A 60 18.88 9.16 13.13
C ALA A 60 17.57 8.88 12.37
N GLY A 61 17.63 8.76 11.04
CA GLY A 61 16.48 8.37 10.20
C GLY A 61 16.00 6.96 10.52
N VAL A 62 16.93 6.02 10.68
CA VAL A 62 16.65 4.62 11.09
C VAL A 62 15.94 4.59 12.45
N GLN A 63 16.46 5.33 13.45
CA GLN A 63 15.83 5.41 14.77
C GLN A 63 14.43 6.02 14.72
N LYS A 64 14.20 7.05 13.87
CA LYS A 64 12.88 7.62 13.67
C LYS A 64 11.89 6.62 13.09
N VAL A 65 12.31 5.82 12.09
CA VAL A 65 11.47 4.74 11.54
C VAL A 65 11.11 3.75 12.64
N ARG A 66 12.08 3.30 13.45
CA ARG A 66 11.83 2.38 14.57
C ARG A 66 10.85 2.96 15.59
N ASN A 67 11.04 4.22 15.99
CA ASN A 67 10.14 4.89 16.94
C ASN A 67 8.72 5.04 16.37
N TRP A 68 8.61 5.46 15.11
CA TRP A 68 7.33 5.59 14.42
C TRP A 68 6.58 4.26 14.41
N CYS A 69 7.27 3.16 14.06
CA CYS A 69 6.64 1.84 14.00
C CYS A 69 6.19 1.34 15.38
N HIS A 70 6.96 1.56 16.44
CA HIS A 70 6.53 1.22 17.80
C HIS A 70 5.32 2.04 18.26
N LEU A 71 5.26 3.33 17.93
CA LEU A 71 4.09 4.16 18.23
C LEU A 71 2.85 3.68 17.47
N TYR A 72 3.04 3.30 16.20
CA TYR A 72 1.98 2.71 15.37
C TYR A 72 1.50 1.38 15.95
N GLU A 73 2.39 0.44 16.24
CA GLU A 73 2.06 -0.85 16.86
C GLU A 73 1.30 -0.65 18.18
N LYS A 74 1.80 0.23 19.06
CA LYS A 74 1.15 0.54 20.33
C LYS A 74 -0.28 1.02 20.12
N THR A 75 -0.48 1.97 19.19
CA THR A 75 -1.79 2.55 18.91
C THR A 75 -2.70 1.52 18.24
N ALA A 76 -2.29 0.93 17.12
CA ALA A 76 -3.08 -0.03 16.37
C ALA A 76 -3.44 -1.29 17.19
N SER A 77 -2.63 -1.68 18.18
CA SER A 77 -2.86 -2.88 18.99
C SER A 77 -4.14 -2.83 19.85
N THR A 78 -4.70 -1.66 20.12
CA THR A 78 -5.93 -1.49 20.89
C THR A 78 -7.18 -1.41 20.01
N HIS A 79 -7.03 -1.45 18.69
CA HIS A 79 -8.08 -1.30 17.69
C HIS A 79 -8.20 -2.56 16.83
N HIS A 80 -9.40 -2.80 16.32
CA HIS A 80 -9.68 -3.91 15.40
C HIS A 80 -10.91 -3.61 14.55
N ASP A 81 -10.90 -4.08 13.32
CA ASP A 81 -12.06 -4.02 12.45
C ASP A 81 -13.11 -5.10 12.82
N SER A 82 -14.09 -5.30 11.95
CA SER A 82 -15.17 -6.26 12.22
C SER A 82 -14.74 -7.73 12.16
N ASP A 83 -13.58 -8.03 11.57
CA ASP A 83 -13.03 -9.37 11.41
C ASP A 83 -11.87 -9.63 12.40
N GLY A 84 -11.61 -8.68 13.30
CA GLY A 84 -10.57 -8.78 14.33
C GLY A 84 -9.18 -8.35 13.84
N ILE A 85 -9.09 -7.77 12.64
CA ILE A 85 -7.83 -7.30 12.06
C ILE A 85 -7.52 -5.90 12.59
N LYS A 86 -6.30 -5.71 13.09
CA LYS A 86 -5.80 -4.41 13.53
C LYS A 86 -5.72 -3.44 12.35
N PRO A 87 -5.78 -2.12 12.57
CA PRO A 87 -5.44 -1.14 11.54
C PRO A 87 -4.18 -1.53 10.76
N GLN A 88 -4.31 -1.55 9.43
CA GLN A 88 -3.23 -1.86 8.51
C GLN A 88 -2.65 -0.58 7.93
N HIS A 89 -1.33 -0.54 7.75
CA HIS A 89 -0.63 0.58 7.13
C HIS A 89 0.08 0.14 5.86
N THR A 90 -0.01 0.93 4.79
CA THR A 90 0.79 0.68 3.59
C THR A 90 1.90 1.72 3.49
N TRP A 91 3.13 1.30 3.76
CA TRP A 91 4.31 2.16 3.66
C TRP A 91 4.80 2.21 2.22
N PHE A 92 4.45 3.26 1.49
CA PHE A 92 5.06 3.53 0.19
C PHE A 92 6.42 4.18 0.46
N TYR A 93 7.45 3.34 0.59
CA TYR A 93 8.80 3.78 0.96
C TYR A 93 9.54 4.35 -0.24
N ARG A 94 10.18 5.51 -0.05
CA ARG A 94 10.88 6.23 -1.12
C ARG A 94 12.15 5.50 -1.59
N TYR A 95 12.20 5.02 -2.82
CA TYR A 95 13.40 4.35 -3.35
C TYR A 95 14.54 5.32 -3.70
N ASP A 96 14.25 6.61 -3.92
CA ASP A 96 15.28 7.64 -4.12
C ASP A 96 16.10 7.96 -2.84
N TYR A 97 15.87 7.18 -1.77
CA TYR A 97 16.70 7.10 -0.58
C TYR A 97 16.78 5.64 -0.08
N PRO A 98 17.59 4.78 -0.72
CA PRO A 98 17.69 3.37 -0.34
C PRO A 98 18.45 3.25 1.00
N ASN A 99 17.74 2.85 2.05
CA ASN A 99 18.30 2.53 3.36
C ASN A 99 17.74 1.19 3.84
N PHE A 100 18.57 0.13 3.78
CA PHE A 100 18.09 -1.22 4.03
C PHE A 100 17.72 -1.45 5.50
N GLU A 101 18.37 -0.78 6.45
CA GLU A 101 18.01 -0.85 7.87
C GLU A 101 16.59 -0.33 8.12
N CYS A 102 16.18 0.73 7.42
CA CYS A 102 14.80 1.21 7.47
C CYS A 102 13.82 0.15 6.95
N ILE A 103 14.14 -0.52 5.84
CA ILE A 103 13.29 -1.59 5.27
C ILE A 103 13.24 -2.79 6.18
N GLN A 104 14.36 -3.17 6.81
CA GLN A 104 14.38 -4.25 7.79
C GLN A 104 13.45 -3.96 8.96
N ILE A 105 13.51 -2.74 9.50
CA ILE A 105 12.57 -2.30 10.53
C ILE A 105 11.14 -2.43 10.02
N LEU A 106 10.79 -1.86 8.87
CA LEU A 106 9.43 -1.97 8.34
C LEU A 106 9.01 -3.43 8.15
N SER A 107 9.90 -4.30 7.64
CA SER A 107 9.65 -5.74 7.51
C SER A 107 9.41 -6.43 8.87
N GLU A 108 10.03 -5.99 9.97
CA GLU A 108 9.69 -6.47 11.33
C GLU A 108 8.19 -6.25 11.64
N PHE A 109 7.63 -5.10 11.24
CA PHE A 109 6.22 -4.75 11.50
C PHE A 109 5.26 -5.35 10.47
N VAL A 110 5.70 -5.55 9.22
CA VAL A 110 4.97 -6.37 8.24
C VAL A 110 4.84 -7.81 8.73
N PHE A 111 5.93 -8.41 9.24
CA PHE A 111 5.93 -9.76 9.82
C PHE A 111 4.97 -9.87 11.02
N LYS A 112 4.84 -8.80 11.81
CA LYS A 112 3.86 -8.65 12.91
C LYS A 112 2.40 -8.40 12.44
N GLN A 113 2.12 -8.43 11.14
CA GLN A 113 0.79 -8.23 10.54
C GLN A 113 0.20 -6.83 10.76
N LEU A 114 1.04 -5.79 10.70
CA LEU A 114 0.62 -4.38 10.87
C LEU A 114 0.56 -3.58 9.56
N GLY A 115 0.87 -4.21 8.43
CA GLY A 115 0.89 -3.52 7.15
C GLY A 115 1.69 -4.23 6.08
N GLU A 116 1.99 -3.51 4.99
CA GLU A 116 2.80 -3.93 3.85
C GLU A 116 3.65 -2.76 3.32
N ILE A 117 4.76 -3.09 2.63
CA ILE A 117 5.68 -2.11 2.03
C ILE A 117 5.44 -2.07 0.53
N GLU A 118 5.25 -0.87 -0.01
CA GLU A 118 4.97 -0.60 -1.42
C GLU A 118 5.91 0.48 -1.98
N PHE A 119 5.86 0.73 -3.31
CA PHE A 119 6.92 1.46 -4.01
C PHE A 119 6.59 2.95 -4.14
N HIS A 120 7.51 3.79 -3.68
CA HIS A 120 7.41 5.24 -3.84
C HIS A 120 8.66 5.79 -4.51
N LEU A 121 8.50 6.76 -5.42
CA LEU A 121 9.65 7.35 -6.09
C LEU A 121 9.46 8.83 -6.38
N HIS A 122 10.42 9.63 -5.94
CA HIS A 122 10.66 10.95 -6.49
C HIS A 122 11.65 10.84 -7.62
N HIS A 123 11.26 11.33 -8.79
CA HIS A 123 12.12 11.32 -9.96
C HIS A 123 11.81 12.53 -10.83
N GLY A 124 12.64 12.79 -11.82
CA GLY A 124 12.60 14.03 -12.58
C GLY A 124 13.75 14.08 -13.58
N GLN A 125 13.45 14.61 -14.76
CA GLN A 125 14.32 14.69 -15.93
C GLN A 125 14.70 13.31 -16.49
N ASP A 126 13.95 12.28 -16.13
CA ASP A 126 14.14 10.92 -16.63
C ASP A 126 13.70 10.74 -18.08
N THR A 127 14.33 9.77 -18.74
CA THR A 127 13.82 9.14 -19.95
C THR A 127 13.04 7.87 -19.59
N GLU A 128 12.34 7.28 -20.57
CA GLU A 128 11.68 5.98 -20.38
C GLU A 128 12.69 4.90 -19.94
N GLU A 129 13.90 4.92 -20.50
CA GLU A 129 14.96 3.97 -20.15
C GLU A 129 15.49 4.18 -18.74
N SER A 130 15.80 5.42 -18.33
CA SER A 130 16.33 5.68 -16.99
C SER A 130 15.29 5.37 -15.92
N PHE A 131 14.02 5.71 -16.16
CA PHE A 131 12.92 5.41 -15.25
C PHE A 131 12.72 3.90 -15.09
N LEU A 132 12.67 3.13 -16.18
CA LEU A 132 12.53 1.68 -16.12
C LEU A 132 13.72 1.01 -15.42
N ALA A 133 14.95 1.51 -15.65
CA ALA A 133 16.13 1.03 -14.95
C ALA A 133 16.03 1.26 -13.43
N THR A 134 15.61 2.46 -13.00
CA THR A 134 15.39 2.77 -11.59
C THR A 134 14.28 1.94 -10.97
N LEU A 135 13.17 1.72 -11.67
CA LEU A 135 12.10 0.83 -11.21
C LEU A 135 12.60 -0.59 -11.00
N THR A 136 13.32 -1.13 -11.98
CA THR A 136 13.85 -2.50 -11.92
C THR A 136 14.80 -2.65 -10.74
N GLU A 137 15.77 -1.74 -10.60
CA GLU A 137 16.73 -1.75 -9.50
C GLU A 137 16.04 -1.64 -8.13
N GLY A 138 15.07 -0.73 -8.02
CA GLY A 138 14.32 -0.54 -6.77
C GLY A 138 13.51 -1.75 -6.37
N VAL A 139 12.83 -2.40 -7.32
CA VAL A 139 12.04 -3.60 -7.04
C VAL A 139 12.95 -4.72 -6.53
N GLU A 140 14.10 -4.95 -7.17
CA GLU A 140 15.08 -5.93 -6.66
C GLU A 140 15.55 -5.57 -5.24
N TRP A 141 15.77 -4.28 -4.97
CA TRP A 141 16.21 -3.81 -3.66
C TRP A 141 15.18 -4.09 -2.56
N PHE A 142 13.90 -3.81 -2.80
CA PHE A 142 12.81 -4.16 -1.87
C PHE A 142 12.66 -5.67 -1.69
N ASN A 143 12.78 -6.43 -2.78
CA ASN A 143 12.70 -7.89 -2.76
C ASN A 143 13.77 -8.52 -1.87
N GLY A 144 14.93 -7.85 -1.71
CA GLY A 144 15.98 -8.25 -0.77
C GLY A 144 15.51 -8.39 0.69
N ALA A 145 14.39 -7.76 1.07
CA ALA A 145 13.79 -7.90 2.39
C ALA A 145 12.51 -8.76 2.39
N GLY A 146 12.19 -9.42 1.27
CA GLY A 146 10.94 -10.16 1.05
C GLY A 146 9.71 -9.29 0.76
N ALA A 147 9.87 -7.97 0.67
CA ALA A 147 8.78 -7.05 0.29
C ALA A 147 8.50 -7.15 -1.21
N MET A 148 7.25 -6.94 -1.63
CA MET A 148 6.81 -6.98 -3.05
C MET A 148 7.05 -8.32 -3.76
N VAL A 149 7.32 -9.40 -3.02
CA VAL A 149 7.50 -10.76 -3.55
C VAL A 149 6.35 -11.61 -3.04
N SER A 150 5.50 -12.16 -3.92
CA SER A 150 4.35 -12.95 -3.50
C SER A 150 4.76 -14.28 -2.82
N SER A 151 4.01 -14.65 -1.78
CA SER A 151 4.20 -15.89 -1.02
C SER A 151 3.46 -17.07 -1.69
N GLU A 152 3.89 -17.42 -2.90
CA GLU A 152 3.33 -18.54 -3.69
C GLU A 152 4.45 -19.42 -4.27
N GLU A 153 4.10 -20.62 -4.78
CA GLU A 153 5.10 -21.63 -5.18
C GLU A 153 6.15 -21.07 -6.16
N ARG A 154 5.70 -20.18 -7.07
CA ARG A 154 6.56 -19.42 -7.97
C ARG A 154 6.46 -17.94 -7.61
N PRO A 155 7.28 -17.44 -6.67
CA PRO A 155 7.20 -16.05 -6.22
C PRO A 155 7.24 -15.08 -7.40
N GLN A 156 6.28 -14.17 -7.44
CA GLN A 156 6.15 -13.10 -8.43
C GLN A 156 6.45 -11.75 -7.80
N LYS A 157 6.85 -10.79 -8.63
CA LYS A 157 7.14 -9.42 -8.20
C LYS A 157 5.91 -8.55 -8.44
N HIS A 158 5.35 -8.02 -7.36
CA HIS A 158 4.14 -7.22 -7.41
C HIS A 158 4.27 -6.03 -6.45
N PHE A 159 3.95 -4.84 -6.96
CA PHE A 159 3.95 -3.64 -6.14
C PHE A 159 2.83 -2.67 -6.54
N ALA A 160 2.36 -1.88 -5.59
CA ALA A 160 1.60 -0.67 -5.84
C ALA A 160 2.56 0.52 -5.91
N TYR A 161 2.14 1.57 -6.62
CA TYR A 161 2.94 2.75 -6.82
C TYR A 161 2.28 4.03 -6.29
N ILE A 162 3.11 4.91 -5.74
CA ILE A 162 2.80 6.32 -5.51
C ILE A 162 3.91 7.20 -6.11
N ALA A 163 3.53 8.20 -6.90
CA ALA A 163 4.46 9.19 -7.43
C ALA A 163 4.83 10.26 -6.38
N GLY A 164 6.12 10.39 -6.04
CA GLY A 164 6.70 11.34 -5.06
C GLY A 164 6.31 12.80 -5.23
N ASN A 165 6.37 13.29 -6.47
CA ASN A 165 6.02 14.68 -6.77
C ASN A 165 4.52 14.88 -7.04
N TRP A 166 3.68 13.89 -6.72
CA TRP A 166 2.32 13.72 -7.24
C TRP A 166 2.28 13.94 -8.75
N ALA A 167 3.23 13.34 -9.46
CA ALA A 167 3.50 13.66 -10.87
C ALA A 167 3.47 12.43 -11.77
N LEU A 168 2.68 11.41 -11.39
CA LEU A 168 2.44 10.22 -12.20
C LEU A 168 2.25 10.61 -13.66
N ASP A 169 2.87 9.86 -14.56
CA ASP A 169 2.76 9.98 -16.02
C ASP A 169 3.01 11.42 -16.52
N ASN A 170 4.04 12.07 -15.97
CA ASN A 170 4.36 13.48 -16.16
C ASN A 170 3.14 14.41 -16.02
N GLY A 171 2.26 14.07 -15.08
CA GLY A 171 0.97 14.73 -14.89
C GLY A 171 1.07 16.19 -14.48
N ARG A 172 2.21 16.59 -13.91
CA ARG A 172 2.52 18.00 -13.61
C ARG A 172 2.98 18.79 -14.83
N ARG A 173 3.31 18.12 -15.94
CA ARG A 173 3.89 18.70 -17.15
C ARG A 173 5.14 19.53 -16.84
N ASN A 174 5.97 19.00 -15.95
CA ASN A 174 7.19 19.64 -15.52
C ASN A 174 8.28 18.57 -15.45
N PRO A 175 9.26 18.60 -16.38
CA PRO A 175 10.39 17.69 -16.40
C PRO A 175 11.09 17.54 -15.05
N THR A 176 11.16 18.58 -14.21
CA THR A 176 11.83 18.50 -12.90
C THR A 176 11.04 17.73 -11.84
N MET A 177 9.78 17.40 -12.11
CA MET A 177 8.86 16.69 -11.20
C MET A 177 8.56 15.27 -11.69
N SER A 178 8.62 15.07 -12.99
CA SER A 178 8.63 13.79 -13.71
C SER A 178 9.06 14.10 -15.15
N GLY A 179 9.74 13.17 -15.82
CA GLY A 179 10.17 13.32 -17.22
C GLY A 179 9.41 12.46 -18.23
N VAL A 180 8.54 11.56 -17.77
CA VAL A 180 8.12 10.40 -18.54
C VAL A 180 6.61 10.41 -18.78
N ASN A 181 6.20 10.41 -20.06
CA ASN A 181 4.79 10.42 -20.45
C ASN A 181 4.18 9.02 -20.60
N ARG A 182 4.97 7.96 -20.41
CA ARG A 182 4.55 6.56 -20.54
C ARG A 182 4.79 5.78 -19.25
N GLU A 183 4.60 6.43 -18.10
CA GLU A 183 4.91 5.80 -16.82
C GLU A 183 4.01 4.61 -16.54
N LEU A 184 2.74 4.64 -16.97
CA LEU A 184 1.78 3.56 -16.64
C LEU A 184 2.19 2.22 -17.27
N MET A 185 2.60 2.24 -18.53
CA MET A 185 3.09 1.05 -19.23
C MET A 185 4.38 0.51 -18.61
N LEU A 186 5.32 1.41 -18.26
CA LEU A 186 6.60 1.03 -17.66
C LEU A 186 6.43 0.50 -16.24
N LEU A 187 5.53 1.09 -15.45
CA LEU A 187 5.14 0.59 -14.13
C LEU A 187 4.56 -0.82 -14.27
N ARG A 188 3.59 -1.01 -15.18
CA ARG A 188 2.99 -2.32 -15.42
C ARG A 188 4.03 -3.36 -15.82
N SER A 189 4.94 -3.02 -16.75
CA SER A 189 5.97 -3.96 -17.22
C SER A 189 6.97 -4.36 -16.14
N ALA A 190 7.19 -3.48 -15.15
CA ALA A 190 8.00 -3.76 -13.97
C ALA A 190 7.27 -4.58 -12.89
N GLY A 191 5.96 -4.81 -13.01
CA GLY A 191 5.16 -5.58 -12.05
C GLY A 191 4.19 -4.74 -11.19
N CYS A 192 4.01 -3.46 -11.50
CA CYS A 192 3.05 -2.61 -10.80
C CYS A 192 1.60 -3.06 -11.06
N TYR A 193 0.82 -3.29 -10.00
CA TYR A 193 -0.58 -3.72 -10.13
C TYR A 193 -1.58 -2.57 -10.07
N ALA A 194 -1.27 -1.47 -9.36
CA ALA A 194 -2.12 -0.29 -9.25
C ALA A 194 -1.36 0.96 -8.79
N ASP A 195 -1.88 2.13 -9.15
CA ASP A 195 -1.46 3.44 -8.62
C ASP A 195 -2.40 3.93 -7.52
N PHE A 196 -1.82 4.52 -6.47
CA PHE A 196 -2.52 5.10 -5.33
C PHE A 196 -2.23 6.60 -5.13
N THR A 197 -1.72 7.29 -6.16
CA THR A 197 -1.27 8.69 -6.08
C THR A 197 -2.42 9.66 -5.79
N PHE A 198 -3.65 9.38 -6.22
CA PHE A 198 -4.73 10.38 -6.20
C PHE A 198 -5.62 10.31 -4.94
N PRO A 199 -6.08 11.46 -4.41
CA PRO A 199 -6.08 12.78 -5.04
C PRO A 199 -4.73 13.55 -4.92
N ALA A 200 -4.33 14.19 -6.01
CA ALA A 200 -3.19 15.11 -6.10
C ALA A 200 -3.69 16.56 -6.01
N PHE A 201 -4.50 16.84 -4.99
CA PHE A 201 -5.31 18.05 -4.86
C PHE A 201 -4.48 19.35 -4.96
N GLY A 202 -4.99 20.34 -5.70
CA GLY A 202 -4.30 21.63 -5.89
C GLY A 202 -3.15 21.61 -6.90
N THR A 203 -2.93 20.50 -7.61
CA THR A 203 -1.87 20.37 -8.61
C THR A 203 -2.45 20.15 -10.01
N ASN A 204 -1.66 20.41 -11.06
CA ASN A 204 -2.05 20.08 -12.43
C ASN A 204 -2.13 18.55 -12.68
N ALA A 205 -1.54 17.74 -11.79
CA ALA A 205 -1.60 16.29 -11.88
C ALA A 205 -2.92 15.70 -11.39
N GLN A 206 -3.74 16.44 -10.63
CA GLN A 206 -5.09 15.97 -10.26
C GLN A 206 -5.89 15.57 -11.51
N PRO A 207 -6.40 14.32 -11.63
CA PRO A 207 -7.24 13.93 -12.75
C PRO A 207 -8.59 14.65 -12.74
N ARG A 208 -9.21 14.74 -13.93
CA ARG A 208 -10.60 15.14 -14.09
C ARG A 208 -11.55 14.14 -13.44
N LYS A 209 -11.32 12.83 -13.59
CA LYS A 209 -12.09 11.80 -12.87
C LYS A 209 -11.81 11.90 -11.36
N VAL A 210 -12.86 11.77 -10.56
CA VAL A 210 -12.81 11.83 -9.09
C VAL A 210 -13.68 10.73 -8.50
N ASN A 211 -13.34 10.27 -7.30
CA ASN A 211 -14.13 9.33 -6.50
C ASN A 211 -14.48 8.03 -7.26
N THR A 212 -13.51 7.46 -7.99
CA THR A 212 -13.71 6.23 -8.77
C THR A 212 -12.45 5.37 -8.80
N ILE A 213 -12.63 4.07 -9.00
CA ILE A 213 -11.58 3.09 -9.27
C ILE A 213 -11.74 2.68 -10.73
N TYR A 214 -10.70 2.85 -11.52
CA TYR A 214 -10.78 2.70 -12.98
C TYR A 214 -9.46 2.26 -13.58
N TYR A 215 -9.51 1.65 -14.76
CA TYR A 215 -8.33 1.37 -15.55
C TYR A 215 -7.99 2.53 -16.46
N ALA A 216 -6.72 2.95 -16.43
CA ALA A 216 -6.12 3.89 -17.35
C ALA A 216 -5.29 3.16 -18.40
N LYS A 217 -5.31 3.66 -19.63
CA LYS A 217 -4.46 3.18 -20.72
C LYS A 217 -3.43 4.26 -21.06
N ASP A 218 -2.18 3.85 -21.13
CA ASP A 218 -1.05 4.71 -21.40
C ASP A 218 -1.13 5.33 -22.81
N THR A 219 -0.59 6.53 -22.96
CA THR A 219 -0.46 7.22 -24.25
C THR A 219 0.87 7.96 -24.32
N PRO A 220 1.42 8.29 -25.51
CA PRO A 220 2.63 9.12 -25.57
C PRO A 220 2.47 10.56 -25.02
N ALA A 221 1.24 11.00 -24.73
CA ALA A 221 0.97 12.27 -24.08
C ALA A 221 0.94 12.09 -22.55
N PRO A 222 1.38 13.08 -21.76
CA PRO A 222 1.35 12.99 -20.31
C PRO A 222 -0.09 12.89 -19.81
N LYS A 223 -0.24 12.39 -18.58
CA LYS A 223 -1.51 12.36 -17.85
C LYS A 223 -2.55 11.46 -18.53
N SER A 224 -2.13 10.33 -19.07
CA SER A 224 -2.99 9.34 -19.72
C SER A 224 -4.11 8.82 -18.79
N TYR A 225 -3.89 8.84 -17.48
CA TYR A 225 -4.88 8.53 -16.45
C TYR A 225 -5.99 9.58 -16.28
N ASP A 226 -5.95 10.73 -16.98
CA ASP A 226 -7.00 11.77 -16.85
C ASP A 226 -8.38 11.25 -17.28
N VAL A 227 -8.38 10.21 -18.13
CA VAL A 227 -9.54 9.42 -18.55
C VAL A 227 -9.30 7.94 -18.27
N GLY A 228 -10.37 7.14 -18.33
CA GLY A 228 -10.27 5.70 -18.21
C GLY A 228 -11.63 5.03 -18.00
N THR A 229 -11.59 3.71 -17.97
CA THR A 229 -12.78 2.85 -17.89
C THR A 229 -13.01 2.43 -16.45
N ASP A 230 -14.16 2.78 -15.88
CA ASP A 230 -14.51 2.39 -14.51
C ASP A 230 -14.50 0.87 -14.37
N VAL A 231 -14.00 0.37 -13.24
CA VAL A 231 -14.06 -1.06 -12.92
C VAL A 231 -15.52 -1.43 -12.61
N LEU A 232 -15.99 -2.53 -13.18
CA LEU A 232 -17.38 -2.98 -13.10
C LEU A 232 -17.46 -4.48 -12.80
N VAL A 233 -18.50 -4.90 -12.12
CA VAL A 233 -18.81 -6.31 -11.86
C VAL A 233 -18.98 -7.08 -13.17
N GLY A 234 -18.29 -8.22 -13.32
CA GLY A 234 -18.24 -9.01 -14.55
C GLY A 234 -17.35 -8.39 -15.63
N GLY A 235 -16.56 -7.36 -15.28
CA GLY A 235 -15.62 -6.70 -16.15
C GLY A 235 -14.35 -7.50 -16.39
N HIS A 236 -13.41 -6.89 -17.10
CA HIS A 236 -12.05 -7.38 -17.24
C HIS A 236 -11.09 -6.19 -17.27
N GLN A 237 -9.84 -6.46 -16.91
CA GLN A 237 -8.79 -5.46 -16.98
C GLN A 237 -8.68 -4.88 -18.39
N ASN A 238 -8.82 -3.55 -18.49
CA ASN A 238 -8.82 -2.83 -19.75
C ASN A 238 -7.91 -1.60 -19.67
N GLY A 239 -6.68 -1.73 -20.15
CA GLY A 239 -5.67 -0.68 -20.06
C GLY A 239 -4.38 -1.22 -19.47
N ASP A 240 -3.58 -0.31 -18.92
CA ASP A 240 -2.25 -0.60 -18.41
C ASP A 240 -2.20 -0.65 -16.88
N LEU A 241 -2.84 0.29 -16.21
CA LEU A 241 -2.80 0.36 -14.75
C LEU A 241 -4.16 0.72 -14.14
N MET A 242 -4.49 0.11 -13.01
CA MET A 242 -5.62 0.54 -12.19
C MET A 242 -5.25 1.80 -11.42
N ILE A 243 -6.12 2.80 -11.46
CA ILE A 243 -6.00 4.03 -10.67
C ILE A 243 -6.97 3.93 -9.49
N PHE A 244 -6.42 3.91 -8.29
CA PHE A 244 -7.18 3.78 -7.04
C PHE A 244 -7.28 5.15 -6.35
N GLN A 245 -8.42 5.82 -6.51
CA GLN A 245 -8.59 7.16 -5.94
C GLN A 245 -9.11 7.13 -4.50
N GLY A 246 -8.64 8.09 -3.71
CA GLY A 246 -9.24 8.44 -2.43
C GLY A 246 -10.37 9.49 -2.54
N PRO A 247 -11.13 9.70 -1.45
CA PRO A 247 -12.16 10.71 -1.38
C PRO A 247 -11.69 12.13 -1.74
N LEU A 248 -12.42 12.77 -2.65
CA LEU A 248 -12.41 14.22 -2.87
C LEU A 248 -13.85 14.73 -2.74
N TYR A 249 -14.14 15.46 -1.67
CA TYR A 249 -15.52 15.85 -1.33
C TYR A 249 -15.63 17.32 -0.97
N VAL A 250 -16.65 18.01 -1.51
CA VAL A 250 -16.95 19.40 -1.19
C VAL A 250 -18.15 19.43 -0.25
N ASP A 251 -17.91 19.84 0.99
CA ASP A 251 -18.96 20.23 1.91
C ASP A 251 -19.35 21.69 1.63
N TRP A 252 -20.47 21.87 0.96
CA TRP A 252 -20.96 23.19 0.55
C TRP A 252 -21.44 24.03 1.72
N ASN A 253 -21.80 23.41 2.86
CA ASN A 253 -22.30 24.11 4.04
C ASN A 253 -21.14 24.72 4.82
N SER A 254 -20.13 23.91 5.16
CA SER A 254 -18.92 24.37 5.87
C SER A 254 -17.89 24.99 4.94
N ARG A 255 -18.06 24.81 3.61
CA ARG A 255 -17.13 25.22 2.57
C ARG A 255 -15.75 24.55 2.71
N TYR A 256 -15.72 23.41 3.37
CA TYR A 256 -14.56 22.54 3.50
C TYR A 256 -14.42 21.66 2.26
N ILE A 257 -13.18 21.43 1.85
CA ILE A 257 -12.85 20.44 0.82
C ILE A 257 -12.03 19.35 1.48
N GLU A 258 -12.62 18.17 1.54
CA GLU A 258 -11.98 16.95 1.94
C GLU A 258 -11.18 16.40 0.76
N ASN A 259 -9.93 15.99 1.01
CA ASN A 259 -9.03 15.42 0.03
C ASN A 259 -8.38 14.11 0.50
N ALA A 260 -8.88 13.50 1.58
CA ALA A 260 -8.40 12.28 2.20
C ALA A 260 -6.98 12.34 2.79
N GLY A 261 -6.42 13.54 2.98
CA GLY A 261 -5.11 13.73 3.61
C GLY A 261 -5.21 13.74 5.14
N ILE A 262 -4.49 12.84 5.80
CA ILE A 262 -4.27 12.82 7.25
C ILE A 262 -2.87 13.41 7.49
N GLU A 263 -2.80 14.72 7.73
CA GLU A 263 -1.54 15.46 7.77
C GLU A 263 -1.53 16.45 8.92
N TRP A 264 -0.36 16.99 9.27
CA TRP A 264 -0.26 18.05 10.27
C TRP A 264 -1.14 19.27 9.97
N PHE A 265 -1.33 19.62 8.69
CA PHE A 265 -2.19 20.75 8.27
C PHE A 265 -3.64 20.34 7.96
N SER A 266 -3.96 19.05 8.09
CA SER A 266 -5.28 18.48 7.88
C SER A 266 -5.57 17.47 9.00
N PRO A 267 -5.64 17.94 10.26
CA PRO A 267 -5.84 17.07 11.41
C PRO A 267 -7.19 16.36 11.32
N PHE A 268 -7.30 15.23 12.02
CA PHE A 268 -8.55 14.50 12.09
C PHE A 268 -9.62 15.29 12.88
N PHE A 269 -10.86 15.24 12.40
CA PHE A 269 -12.06 15.66 13.13
C PHE A 269 -13.24 14.77 12.72
N THR A 270 -14.20 14.57 13.62
CA THR A 270 -15.23 13.53 13.50
C THR A 270 -16.03 13.60 12.19
N ASN A 271 -16.44 14.80 11.75
CA ASN A 271 -17.23 14.96 10.52
C ASN A 271 -16.52 14.51 9.23
N ARG A 272 -15.21 14.22 9.25
CA ARG A 272 -14.48 13.74 8.06
C ARG A 272 -14.96 12.36 7.61
N THR A 273 -15.34 11.47 8.54
CA THR A 273 -15.82 10.11 8.19
C THR A 273 -17.09 10.16 7.34
N ASP A 274 -17.98 11.12 7.60
CA ASP A 274 -19.17 11.37 6.78
C ASP A 274 -18.82 11.85 5.37
N HIS A 275 -17.78 12.67 5.21
CA HIS A 275 -17.29 13.10 3.89
C HIS A 275 -16.64 11.93 3.13
N TRP A 276 -15.86 11.10 3.82
CA TRP A 276 -15.19 9.93 3.23
C TRP A 276 -16.21 8.91 2.70
N ILE A 277 -17.18 8.51 3.52
CA ILE A 277 -18.21 7.55 3.08
C ILE A 277 -19.13 8.16 2.01
N SER A 278 -19.36 9.49 2.05
CA SER A 278 -20.14 10.21 1.05
C SER A 278 -19.47 10.26 -0.32
N ALA A 279 -18.14 10.13 -0.40
CA ALA A 279 -17.46 10.00 -1.69
C ALA A 279 -17.88 8.72 -2.44
N ASN A 280 -18.50 7.75 -1.74
CA ASN A 280 -19.20 6.60 -2.32
C ASN A 280 -18.39 5.89 -3.42
N ILE A 281 -17.10 5.67 -3.15
CA ILE A 281 -16.19 4.99 -4.07
C ILE A 281 -16.45 3.49 -3.95
N HIS A 282 -16.83 2.86 -5.05
CA HIS A 282 -17.17 1.44 -5.13
C HIS A 282 -16.96 0.95 -6.56
N ILE A 283 -16.99 -0.37 -6.75
CA ILE A 283 -16.98 -1.00 -8.07
C ILE A 283 -18.39 -0.96 -8.65
N GLN A 284 -18.56 -0.54 -9.90
CA GLN A 284 -19.89 -0.39 -10.50
C GLN A 284 -20.64 -1.74 -10.50
N GLY A 285 -21.87 -1.77 -9.98
CA GLY A 285 -22.61 -3.02 -9.74
C GLY A 285 -22.30 -3.71 -8.39
N ARG A 286 -21.40 -3.15 -7.56
CA ARG A 286 -21.12 -3.58 -6.18
C ARG A 286 -21.16 -2.38 -5.20
N PRO A 287 -22.28 -1.64 -5.11
CA PRO A 287 -22.38 -0.42 -4.30
C PRO A 287 -22.34 -0.64 -2.78
N GLU A 288 -22.50 -1.88 -2.32
CA GLU A 288 -22.38 -2.28 -0.93
C GLU A 288 -20.93 -2.40 -0.44
N TRP A 289 -19.94 -2.48 -1.34
CA TRP A 289 -18.51 -2.50 -0.98
C TRP A 289 -17.89 -1.12 -1.25
N LYS A 290 -17.64 -0.37 -0.18
CA LYS A 290 -17.16 1.01 -0.24
C LYS A 290 -15.70 1.11 0.16
N PHE A 291 -14.94 1.92 -0.58
CA PHE A 291 -13.52 2.14 -0.33
C PHE A 291 -13.24 3.57 0.15
N ILE A 292 -12.44 3.69 1.19
CA ILE A 292 -11.93 4.93 1.75
C ILE A 292 -10.41 4.85 1.72
N LYS A 293 -9.78 5.41 0.67
CA LYS A 293 -8.32 5.52 0.58
C LYS A 293 -7.85 6.86 1.15
N LEU A 294 -7.24 6.81 2.32
CA LEU A 294 -6.62 7.95 3.00
C LEU A 294 -5.12 7.99 2.68
N HIS A 295 -4.52 9.19 2.69
CA HIS A 295 -3.08 9.34 2.51
C HIS A 295 -2.44 10.19 3.60
N THR A 296 -1.15 9.98 3.85
CA THR A 296 -0.37 10.72 4.86
C THR A 296 1.10 10.82 4.42
N HIS A 297 1.85 11.75 5.01
CA HIS A 297 3.31 11.74 5.09
C HIS A 297 3.68 11.36 6.53
N GLY A 298 3.41 10.10 6.90
CA GLY A 298 3.26 9.67 8.29
C GLY A 298 4.48 9.94 9.15
N ILE A 299 5.69 9.72 8.63
CA ILE A 299 6.93 9.99 9.37
C ILE A 299 7.24 11.47 9.53
N GLN A 300 6.84 12.31 8.57
CA GLN A 300 7.02 13.76 8.62
C GLN A 300 5.97 14.44 9.50
N SER A 301 4.78 13.84 9.57
CA SER A 301 3.65 14.29 10.39
C SER A 301 3.56 13.55 11.74
N ALA A 302 4.58 12.76 12.12
CA ALA A 302 4.51 11.78 13.21
C ALA A 302 4.00 12.36 14.54
N GLU A 303 4.54 13.51 14.97
CA GLU A 303 4.14 14.18 16.22
C GLU A 303 2.63 14.43 16.25
N ASN A 304 2.09 15.04 15.20
CA ASN A 304 0.66 15.36 15.12
C ASN A 304 -0.19 14.11 14.84
N LEU A 305 0.28 13.19 13.98
CA LEU A 305 -0.43 11.98 13.61
C LEU A 305 -0.80 11.17 14.86
N PHE A 306 0.16 10.92 15.74
CA PHE A 306 -0.06 10.11 16.94
C PHE A 306 -0.84 10.84 18.05
N GLU A 307 -1.08 12.14 17.96
CA GLU A 307 -1.99 12.85 18.89
C GLU A 307 -3.46 12.48 18.66
N TYR A 308 -3.85 12.17 17.42
CA TYR A 308 -5.25 11.93 17.06
C TYR A 308 -5.51 10.55 16.46
N LEU A 309 -4.48 9.75 16.14
CA LEU A 309 -4.65 8.45 15.47
C LEU A 309 -5.56 7.49 16.24
N ASP A 310 -5.42 7.43 17.56
CA ASP A 310 -6.28 6.62 18.44
C ASP A 310 -7.76 7.05 18.37
N ALA A 311 -8.02 8.36 18.40
CA ALA A 311 -9.36 8.92 18.26
C ALA A 311 -9.92 8.68 16.84
N ALA A 312 -9.07 8.72 15.82
CA ALA A 312 -9.47 8.45 14.44
C ALA A 312 -9.89 6.99 14.26
N PHE A 313 -9.13 6.03 14.80
CA PHE A 313 -9.53 4.61 14.79
C PHE A 313 -10.80 4.39 15.62
N SER A 314 -10.90 4.98 16.81
CA SER A 314 -12.11 4.89 17.64
C SER A 314 -13.36 5.40 16.91
N GLU A 315 -13.24 6.49 16.16
CA GLU A 315 -14.35 7.04 15.36
C GLU A 315 -14.70 6.15 14.17
N LEU A 316 -13.71 5.59 13.46
CA LEU A 316 -13.96 4.61 12.38
C LEU A 316 -14.69 3.38 12.92
N GLU A 317 -14.25 2.86 14.07
CA GLU A 317 -14.88 1.74 14.75
C GLU A 317 -16.31 2.07 15.18
N HIS A 318 -16.51 3.20 15.85
CA HIS A 318 -17.82 3.66 16.28
C HIS A 318 -18.79 3.82 15.10
N ARG A 319 -18.30 4.38 13.99
CA ARG A 319 -19.12 4.69 12.82
C ARG A 319 -19.42 3.46 11.97
N PHE A 320 -18.47 2.53 11.83
CA PHE A 320 -18.52 1.48 10.80
C PHE A 320 -18.53 0.04 11.32
N LYS A 321 -18.43 -0.21 12.64
CA LYS A 321 -18.63 -1.58 13.21
C LYS A 321 -20.06 -1.88 13.63
N ALA A 322 -20.97 -0.92 13.47
CA ALA A 322 -22.39 -1.09 13.79
C ALA A 322 -23.24 -1.14 12.51
N SER A 323 -24.34 -1.90 12.56
CA SER A 323 -25.31 -2.02 11.46
C SER A 323 -25.76 -0.64 10.94
N PRO A 324 -25.83 -0.46 9.61
CA PRO A 324 -25.66 -1.46 8.55
C PRO A 324 -24.21 -1.68 8.10
N PHE A 325 -23.22 -1.11 8.78
CA PHE A 325 -21.83 -1.15 8.31
C PHE A 325 -21.03 -2.34 8.87
N ARG A 326 -20.00 -2.72 8.12
CA ARG A 326 -18.91 -3.59 8.55
C ARG A 326 -17.57 -2.94 8.15
N LEU A 327 -16.68 -2.76 9.11
CA LEU A 327 -15.39 -2.11 8.90
C LEU A 327 -14.34 -3.15 8.51
N HIS A 328 -13.48 -2.78 7.55
CA HIS A 328 -12.32 -3.56 7.10
C HIS A 328 -11.08 -2.67 7.05
N TYR A 329 -10.05 -2.95 7.85
CA TYR A 329 -8.75 -2.31 7.70
C TYR A 329 -7.89 -3.10 6.72
N VAL A 330 -7.54 -2.52 5.59
CA VAL A 330 -6.88 -3.25 4.48
C VAL A 330 -5.61 -2.53 3.99
N THR A 331 -4.62 -3.31 3.54
CA THR A 331 -3.46 -2.75 2.80
C THR A 331 -3.84 -2.38 1.37
N ALA A 332 -2.96 -1.69 0.65
CA ALA A 332 -3.16 -1.39 -0.78
C ALA A 332 -3.37 -2.66 -1.63
N ARG A 333 -2.59 -3.71 -1.38
CA ARG A 333 -2.71 -5.01 -2.07
C ARG A 333 -4.03 -5.69 -1.75
N GLU A 334 -4.41 -5.73 -0.47
CA GLU A 334 -5.68 -6.34 -0.03
C GLU A 334 -6.88 -5.60 -0.64
N ALA A 335 -6.85 -4.26 -0.64
CA ALA A 335 -7.87 -3.45 -1.30
C ALA A 335 -7.95 -3.73 -2.80
N TYR A 336 -6.81 -3.83 -3.49
CA TYR A 336 -6.76 -4.23 -4.89
C TYR A 336 -7.37 -5.62 -5.11
N ASN A 337 -7.05 -6.60 -4.27
CA ASN A 337 -7.62 -7.94 -4.35
C ASN A 337 -9.14 -7.96 -4.16
N ILE A 338 -9.66 -7.17 -3.21
CA ILE A 338 -11.11 -7.02 -3.00
C ILE A 338 -11.77 -6.38 -4.23
N VAL A 339 -11.13 -5.38 -4.85
CA VAL A 339 -11.58 -4.83 -6.15
C VAL A 339 -11.62 -5.90 -7.23
N LYS A 340 -10.56 -6.71 -7.35
CA LYS A 340 -10.50 -7.81 -8.33
C LYS A 340 -11.55 -8.89 -8.07
N ALA A 341 -11.87 -9.18 -6.82
CA ALA A 341 -12.95 -10.09 -6.44
C ALA A 341 -14.32 -9.53 -6.85
N ALA A 342 -14.57 -8.24 -6.60
CA ALA A 342 -15.79 -7.56 -7.04
C ALA A 342 -15.91 -7.58 -8.57
N GLU A 343 -14.83 -7.26 -9.29
CA GLU A 343 -14.79 -7.33 -10.76
C GLU A 343 -15.10 -8.74 -11.26
N ALA A 344 -14.61 -9.78 -10.58
CA ALA A 344 -14.91 -11.18 -10.89
C ALA A 344 -16.35 -11.62 -10.54
N GLY A 345 -17.19 -10.73 -10.00
CA GLY A 345 -18.57 -11.03 -9.63
C GLY A 345 -18.75 -11.65 -8.25
N LEU A 346 -17.68 -11.74 -7.46
CA LEU A 346 -17.77 -12.24 -6.09
C LEU A 346 -18.55 -11.26 -5.19
N SER A 347 -19.11 -11.80 -4.13
CA SER A 347 -19.97 -11.12 -3.16
C SER A 347 -19.80 -11.78 -1.78
N GLY A 348 -20.35 -11.19 -0.72
CA GLY A 348 -20.19 -11.69 0.64
C GLY A 348 -19.24 -10.81 1.45
N ASN A 349 -18.44 -11.42 2.33
CA ASN A 349 -17.48 -10.69 3.16
C ASN A 349 -16.20 -10.36 2.39
N PRO A 350 -15.81 -9.08 2.23
CA PRO A 350 -14.52 -8.70 1.66
C PRO A 350 -13.30 -9.33 2.32
N ASP A 351 -13.40 -9.68 3.61
CA ASP A 351 -12.33 -10.36 4.35
C ASP A 351 -11.88 -11.66 3.66
N ASP A 352 -12.83 -12.41 3.07
CA ASP A 352 -12.56 -13.65 2.33
C ASP A 352 -11.71 -13.44 1.07
N PHE A 353 -11.54 -12.19 0.62
CA PHE A 353 -10.93 -11.82 -0.65
C PHE A 353 -9.63 -11.01 -0.51
N ARG A 354 -9.09 -10.84 0.70
CA ARG A 354 -7.82 -10.12 0.94
C ARG A 354 -6.65 -10.66 0.12
N ASP A 355 -6.66 -11.96 -0.19
CA ASP A 355 -5.62 -12.68 -0.94
C ASP A 355 -6.13 -13.31 -2.26
N PHE A 356 -7.17 -12.72 -2.85
CA PHE A 356 -7.88 -13.25 -4.02
C PHE A 356 -6.98 -13.37 -5.27
N TYR A 357 -6.25 -12.31 -5.62
CA TYR A 357 -5.46 -12.27 -6.86
C TYR A 357 -3.95 -12.28 -6.60
N ILE A 358 -3.44 -11.34 -5.79
CA ILE A 358 -2.02 -11.24 -5.41
C ILE A 358 -1.84 -11.83 -4.01
N LYS A 359 -0.98 -12.84 -3.84
CA LYS A 359 -0.69 -13.41 -2.52
C LYS A 359 0.08 -12.43 -1.62
N PRO A 360 0.02 -12.58 -0.28
CA PRO A 360 0.78 -11.75 0.65
C PRO A 360 2.26 -11.69 0.29
N PRO A 361 2.97 -10.59 0.60
CA PRO A 361 4.40 -10.54 0.40
C PRO A 361 5.11 -11.52 1.34
N VAL A 362 6.23 -12.09 0.90
CA VAL A 362 7.01 -13.09 1.65
C VAL A 362 7.41 -12.55 3.02
N ASN A 363 7.67 -11.25 3.17
CA ASN A 363 8.03 -10.66 4.46
C ASN A 363 6.91 -10.64 5.51
N ARG A 364 5.65 -10.96 5.16
CA ARG A 364 4.60 -11.31 6.14
C ARG A 364 4.81 -12.69 6.77
N ARG A 365 5.60 -13.56 6.13
CA ARG A 365 5.86 -14.96 6.52
C ARG A 365 7.31 -15.21 6.91
N ILE A 366 8.27 -14.47 6.36
CA ILE A 366 9.70 -14.66 6.56
C ILE A 366 10.37 -13.32 6.87
N LEU A 367 11.02 -13.22 8.02
CA LEU A 367 11.82 -12.04 8.39
C LEU A 367 13.30 -12.42 8.40
N GLY A 368 14.08 -11.78 7.53
CA GLY A 368 15.53 -11.92 7.47
C GLY A 368 16.24 -10.67 8.00
N ASN A 369 17.32 -10.85 8.77
CA ASN A 369 18.17 -9.74 9.24
C ASN A 369 19.28 -9.34 8.25
N GLN A 370 19.24 -9.85 7.02
CA GLN A 370 20.13 -9.52 5.92
C GLN A 370 19.39 -9.66 4.58
N PRO A 371 19.90 -9.10 3.47
CA PRO A 371 19.30 -9.29 2.17
C PRO A 371 19.23 -10.76 1.76
N TYR A 372 18.06 -11.19 1.30
CA TYR A 372 17.81 -12.54 0.79
C TYR A 372 16.89 -12.54 -0.42
N ARG A 373 16.95 -13.62 -1.21
CA ARG A 373 16.06 -13.92 -2.32
C ARG A 373 15.25 -15.15 -1.95
N THR A 374 13.96 -15.11 -2.26
CA THR A 374 13.07 -16.26 -2.10
C THR A 374 13.00 -17.00 -3.43
N ALA A 375 13.73 -18.11 -3.53
CA ALA A 375 13.75 -18.93 -4.75
C ALA A 375 12.49 -19.80 -4.87
N LYS A 376 11.98 -20.28 -3.73
CA LYS A 376 10.72 -21.05 -3.64
C LYS A 376 10.00 -20.73 -2.34
N PHE A 377 8.66 -20.61 -2.39
CA PHE A 377 7.82 -20.48 -1.20
C PHE A 377 6.55 -21.31 -1.35
N SER A 378 6.37 -22.31 -0.50
CA SER A 378 5.11 -23.06 -0.36
C SER A 378 4.97 -23.55 1.08
N GLU A 379 3.80 -24.05 1.44
CA GLU A 379 3.57 -24.61 2.79
C GLU A 379 4.49 -25.82 3.06
N ASP A 380 4.90 -26.55 2.02
CA ASP A 380 5.70 -27.77 2.14
C ASP A 380 7.18 -27.57 1.80
N HIS A 381 7.56 -26.48 1.13
CA HIS A 381 8.94 -26.29 0.64
C HIS A 381 9.30 -24.80 0.50
N ILE A 382 10.34 -24.37 1.21
CA ILE A 382 10.90 -23.03 1.18
C ILE A 382 12.39 -23.12 0.81
N ILE A 383 12.83 -22.26 -0.12
CA ILE A 383 14.24 -22.08 -0.47
C ILE A 383 14.57 -20.58 -0.41
N LEU A 384 15.50 -20.23 0.47
CA LEU A 384 16.05 -18.89 0.61
C LEU A 384 17.52 -18.89 0.17
N GLU A 385 17.91 -17.83 -0.53
CA GLU A 385 19.27 -17.59 -0.97
C GLU A 385 19.72 -16.24 -0.40
N SER A 386 20.92 -16.15 0.15
CA SER A 386 21.51 -14.89 0.61
C SER A 386 22.99 -14.82 0.25
N LYS A 387 23.55 -13.62 0.24
CA LYS A 387 25.01 -13.51 0.14
C LYS A 387 25.63 -13.95 1.48
N PRO A 388 26.74 -14.70 1.49
CA PRO A 388 27.44 -15.03 2.72
C PRO A 388 27.80 -13.74 3.48
N SER A 389 27.59 -13.73 4.79
CA SER A 389 27.93 -12.61 5.67
C SER A 389 28.75 -13.11 6.86
N ALA A 390 29.69 -12.27 7.30
CA ALA A 390 30.43 -12.50 8.55
C ALA A 390 29.56 -12.23 9.78
N GLN A 391 28.42 -11.54 9.61
CA GLN A 391 27.44 -11.35 10.68
C GLN A 391 26.55 -12.58 10.82
N CYS A 392 25.99 -12.78 12.01
CA CYS A 392 25.02 -13.84 12.23
C CYS A 392 23.75 -13.56 11.43
N ALA A 393 23.50 -14.39 10.42
CA ALA A 393 22.25 -14.39 9.67
C ALA A 393 21.15 -15.03 10.53
N ALA A 394 19.95 -14.45 10.50
CA ALA A 394 18.78 -14.97 11.17
C ALA A 394 17.57 -14.84 10.26
N PHE A 395 16.84 -15.94 10.11
CA PHE A 395 15.56 -16.03 9.42
C PHE A 395 14.50 -16.46 10.42
N HIS A 396 13.44 -15.69 10.54
CA HIS A 396 12.27 -16.00 11.36
C HIS A 396 11.07 -16.31 10.48
N PHE A 397 10.23 -17.22 10.93
CA PHE A 397 9.15 -17.81 10.15
C PHE A 397 7.82 -17.68 10.91
N ASN A 398 6.84 -17.01 10.31
CA ASN A 398 5.51 -16.82 10.89
C ASN A 398 4.56 -17.92 10.41
N GLY A 399 3.77 -18.47 11.32
CA GLY A 399 2.75 -19.48 11.00
C GLY A 399 3.29 -20.79 10.42
N LEU A 400 4.57 -21.11 10.64
CA LEU A 400 5.22 -22.36 10.21
C LEU A 400 5.71 -23.18 11.42
N PRO A 401 5.97 -24.50 11.28
CA PRO A 401 6.49 -25.34 12.36
C PRO A 401 7.87 -24.91 12.86
N LEU A 402 8.75 -24.55 11.93
CA LEU A 402 10.02 -23.90 12.21
C LEU A 402 9.75 -22.41 12.46
N LYS A 403 10.31 -21.86 13.55
CA LYS A 403 10.18 -20.46 13.99
C LYS A 403 11.40 -19.62 13.65
N ALA A 404 12.60 -20.21 13.74
CA ALA A 404 13.81 -19.51 13.37
C ALA A 404 14.93 -20.45 12.94
N VAL A 405 15.84 -19.92 12.11
CA VAL A 405 17.16 -20.49 11.82
C VAL A 405 18.17 -19.35 11.89
N SER A 406 19.31 -19.57 12.55
CA SER A 406 20.37 -18.58 12.59
C SER A 406 21.77 -19.20 12.62
N GLY A 407 22.76 -18.43 12.21
CA GLY A 407 24.17 -18.82 12.19
C GLY A 407 25.02 -17.87 11.35
N THR A 408 26.34 -18.01 11.42
CA THR A 408 27.28 -17.20 10.61
C THR A 408 27.59 -17.90 9.29
N GLY A 409 27.86 -17.15 8.23
CA GLY A 409 28.26 -17.71 6.93
C GLY A 409 27.12 -18.27 6.07
N ILE A 410 25.86 -18.15 6.50
CA ILE A 410 24.68 -18.65 5.77
C ILE A 410 24.52 -17.93 4.43
N SER A 411 24.51 -18.72 3.33
CA SER A 411 24.16 -18.26 1.99
C SER A 411 22.93 -18.93 1.40
N GLY A 412 22.37 -19.95 2.06
CA GLY A 412 21.07 -20.49 1.70
C GLY A 412 20.45 -21.33 2.79
N VAL A 413 19.12 -21.42 2.75
CA VAL A 413 18.30 -22.22 3.67
C VAL A 413 17.24 -22.95 2.86
N GLU A 414 17.25 -24.27 2.91
CA GLU A 414 16.22 -25.13 2.32
C GLU A 414 15.44 -25.84 3.43
N ILE A 415 14.12 -25.77 3.35
CA ILE A 415 13.21 -26.27 4.38
C ILE A 415 12.11 -27.07 3.70
N CYS A 416 11.92 -28.31 4.13
CA CYS A 416 10.79 -29.12 3.68
C CYS A 416 9.90 -29.52 4.87
N PHE A 417 8.60 -29.35 4.68
CA PHE A 417 7.56 -29.80 5.59
C PHE A 417 6.73 -30.92 4.94
N ASP A 418 6.15 -31.80 5.76
CA ASP A 418 5.12 -32.74 5.36
C ASP A 418 4.01 -32.67 6.41
N LYS A 419 2.77 -32.37 5.99
CA LYS A 419 1.61 -32.23 6.88
C LYS A 419 1.88 -31.36 8.11
N ASN A 420 2.51 -30.20 7.88
CA ASN A 420 2.86 -29.23 8.92
C ASN A 420 3.88 -29.76 9.96
N GLU A 421 4.73 -30.70 9.56
CA GLU A 421 5.85 -31.20 10.37
C GLU A 421 7.17 -30.96 9.62
N LEU A 422 8.19 -30.44 10.31
CA LEU A 422 9.51 -30.21 9.73
C LEU A 422 10.21 -31.55 9.44
N LYS A 423 10.55 -31.81 8.17
CA LYS A 423 11.21 -33.05 7.74
C LYS A 423 12.66 -32.86 7.31
N HIS A 424 12.98 -31.67 6.82
CA HIS A 424 14.30 -31.36 6.31
C HIS A 424 14.62 -29.88 6.57
N LEU A 425 15.83 -29.65 7.06
CA LEU A 425 16.42 -28.32 7.21
C LEU A 425 17.88 -28.42 6.79
N GLU A 426 18.22 -27.74 5.71
CA GLU A 426 19.57 -27.67 5.18
C GLU A 426 20.01 -26.22 5.08
N VAL A 427 21.28 -25.99 5.42
CA VAL A 427 21.92 -24.68 5.36
C VAL A 427 23.19 -24.79 4.52
N THR A 428 23.29 -23.94 3.51
CA THR A 428 24.47 -23.78 2.65
C THR A 428 25.23 -22.51 3.04
N GLY A 429 26.55 -22.52 2.88
CA GLY A 429 27.37 -21.35 3.17
C GLY A 429 28.87 -21.60 3.31
N ASP A 430 29.63 -20.51 3.32
CA ASP A 430 31.06 -20.53 3.55
C ASP A 430 31.35 -20.37 5.05
N ARG A 431 32.08 -21.33 5.64
CA ARG A 431 32.45 -21.33 7.08
C ARG A 431 31.22 -21.20 7.99
N VAL A 432 30.22 -22.05 7.74
CA VAL A 432 28.99 -22.05 8.53
C VAL A 432 29.25 -22.50 9.96
N GLU A 433 28.98 -21.61 10.91
CA GLU A 433 29.23 -21.82 12.34
C GLU A 433 28.03 -21.36 13.18
N ASN A 434 27.96 -21.83 14.42
CA ASN A 434 26.93 -21.43 15.41
C ASN A 434 25.49 -21.59 14.93
N LEU A 435 25.23 -22.63 14.12
CA LEU A 435 23.90 -22.92 13.61
C LEU A 435 22.93 -23.29 14.74
N THR A 436 21.79 -22.62 14.74
CA THR A 436 20.67 -22.90 15.64
C THR A 436 19.36 -22.87 14.88
N SER A 437 18.39 -23.63 15.39
CA SER A 437 17.01 -23.62 14.94
C SER A 437 16.06 -23.56 16.14
N ASP A 438 14.89 -22.97 15.94
CA ASP A 438 13.80 -22.95 16.90
C ASP A 438 12.52 -23.50 16.24
N PRO A 439 11.92 -24.60 16.74
CA PRO A 439 12.47 -25.47 17.78
C PRO A 439 13.77 -26.15 17.30
N PRO A 440 14.60 -26.68 18.23
CA PRO A 440 15.82 -27.39 17.85
C PRO A 440 15.54 -28.56 16.90
N PHE A 441 16.27 -28.60 15.79
CA PHE A 441 16.17 -29.64 14.76
C PHE A 441 17.56 -29.95 14.19
N GLU A 442 17.74 -31.13 13.61
CA GLU A 442 19.00 -31.51 12.95
C GLU A 442 19.21 -30.69 11.68
N ILE A 443 20.23 -29.83 11.67
CA ILE A 443 20.57 -28.98 10.52
C ILE A 443 21.63 -29.67 9.67
N ARG A 444 21.29 -30.00 8.42
CA ARG A 444 22.24 -30.50 7.43
C ARG A 444 23.06 -29.34 6.86
N ARG A 445 24.34 -29.60 6.60
CA ARG A 445 25.26 -28.63 5.98
C ARG A 445 25.61 -29.15 4.59
N ALA A 446 25.43 -28.31 3.58
CA ALA A 446 25.75 -28.60 2.20
C ALA A 446 26.84 -27.69 1.66
#